data_AF-A0A8J3GUR9-F1
#
_entry.id   AF-A0A8J3GUR9-F1
#
_cell.length_a   1.000
_cell.length_b   1.000
_cell.length_c   1.000
_cell.angle_alpha   90.00
_cell.angle_beta   90.00
_cell.angle_gamma   90.00
#
_symmetry.space_group_name_H-M   'P 1'
#
loop_
_entity.id
_entity.type
_entity.pdbx_description
1 polymer ?
#
loop_
_entity_poly.entity_id
_entity_poly.type
_entity_poly.pdbx_seq_one_letter_code
_entity_poly.pdbx_strand_id
1 'polypeptide(L)' 'MAEYKHGEMDISDHTRTFDGFMTFVTRAVIVILLLVVWMAIFIT' A
#
# COMPACT_ATOMS: atom_id res chain seq x y z
N MET A 1 -34.15 10.43 -9.86
CA MET A 1 -33.30 9.35 -9.31
C MET A 1 -32.42 8.90 -10.46
N ALA A 2 -31.18 9.39 -10.57
CA ALA A 2 -30.29 9.00 -11.66
C ALA A 2 -30.11 7.48 -11.61
N GLU A 3 -30.40 6.78 -12.72
CA GLU A 3 -30.23 5.34 -12.83
C GLU A 3 -28.76 4.99 -12.65
N TYR A 4 -28.38 4.66 -11.42
CA TYR A 4 -27.05 4.14 -11.11
C TYR A 4 -27.05 2.64 -11.44
N LYS A 5 -26.36 2.25 -12.51
CA LYS A 5 -26.14 0.83 -12.81
C LYS A 5 -25.08 0.28 -11.87
N HIS A 6 -25.44 -0.75 -11.12
CA HIS A 6 -24.53 -1.42 -10.21
C HIS A 6 -23.30 -1.94 -10.98
N GLY A 7 -22.09 -1.58 -10.54
CA GLY A 7 -20.83 -2.00 -11.16
C GLY A 7 -20.30 -1.09 -12.27
N GLU A 8 -21.05 -0.08 -12.71
CA GLU A 8 -20.57 0.91 -13.70
C GLU A 8 -20.01 2.19 -13.05
N MET A 9 -19.81 2.18 -11.73
CA MET A 9 -19.17 3.29 -11.02
C MET A 9 -17.72 3.43 -11.46
N ASP A 10 -17.28 4.66 -11.76
CA ASP A 10 -15.86 4.93 -11.97
C ASP A 10 -15.07 4.64 -10.69
N ILE A 11 -14.09 3.74 -10.80
CA ILE A 11 -13.21 3.32 -9.70
C ILE A 11 -11.78 3.81 -9.84
N SER A 12 -11.50 4.74 -10.75
CA SER A 12 -10.15 5.23 -11.04
C SER A 12 -9.40 5.71 -9.79
N ASP A 13 -10.06 6.43 -8.88
CA ASP A 13 -9.47 6.88 -7.63
C ASP A 13 -9.22 5.74 -6.62
N HIS A 14 -10.08 4.71 -6.60
CA HIS A 14 -9.89 3.53 -5.77
C HIS A 14 -8.67 2.72 -6.24
N THR A 15 -8.53 2.52 -7.55
CA THR A 15 -7.37 1.83 -8.13
C THR A 15 -6.08 2.60 -7.84
N ARG A 16 -6.07 3.93 -8.06
CA ARG A 16 -4.90 4.77 -7.75
C ARG A 16 -4.50 4.68 -6.28
N THR A 17 -5.48 4.66 -5.39
CA THR A 17 -5.25 4.54 -3.94
C THR A 17 -4.65 3.18 -3.60
N PHE A 18 -5.15 2.10 -4.20
CA PHE A 18 -4.63 0.75 -4.01
C PHE A 18 -3.18 0.63 -4.49
N ASP A 19 -2.84 1.18 -5.65
CA ASP A 19 -1.47 1.18 -6.17
C ASP A 19 -0.51 1.96 -5.25
N GLY A 20 -0.99 3.10 -4.73
CA GLY A 20 -0.27 3.88 -3.72
C GLY A 20 -0.06 3.09 -2.42
N PHE A 21 -1.10 2.40 -1.94
CA PHE A 21 -1.04 1.56 -0.75
C PHE A 21 -0.03 0.42 -0.92
N MET A 22 -0.06 -0.29 -2.06
CA MET A 22 0.88 -1.37 -2.34
C MET A 22 2.33 -0.86 -2.31
N THR A 23 2.59 0.28 -2.94
CA THR A 23 3.92 0.92 -2.93
C THR A 23 4.36 1.30 -1.51
N PHE A 24 3.45 1.85 -0.70
CA PHE A 24 3.72 2.19 0.69
C PHE A 24 4.07 0.97 1.52
N VAL A 25 3.27 -0.10 1.43
CA VAL A 25 3.48 -1.35 2.18
C VAL A 25 4.82 -1.98 1.80
N THR A 26 5.15 -2.06 0.52
CA THR A 26 6.45 -2.59 0.07
C THR A 26 7.62 -1.81 0.68
N ARG A 27 7.57 -0.47 0.64
CA ARG A 27 8.62 0.38 1.23
C ARG A 27 8.69 0.22 2.75
N ALA A 28 7.55 0.16 3.43
CA ALA A 28 7.50 -0.04 4.88
C ALA A 28 8.14 -1.37 5.29
N VAL A 29 7.82 -2.47 4.59
CA VAL A 29 8.43 -3.78 4.84
C VAL A 29 9.94 -3.75 4.63
N ILE A 30 10.42 -3.13 3.54
CA ILE A 30 11.86 -2.98 3.29
C ILE A 30 12.55 -2.24 4.44
N VAL A 31 11.97 -1.12 4.90
CA VAL A 31 12.53 -0.35 6.02
C VAL A 31 12.56 -1.17 7.30
N ILE A 32 11.49 -1.90 7.62
CA ILE A 32 11.43 -2.77 8.81
C ILE A 32 12.52 -3.85 8.73
N LEU A 33 12.69 -4.50 7.58
CA LEU A 33 13.75 -5.51 7.39
C LEU A 33 15.15 -4.92 7.56
N LEU A 34 15.40 -3.73 7.01
CA LEU A 34 16.67 -3.03 7.19
C LEU A 34 16.92 -2.72 8.67
N LEU A 35 15.91 -2.26 9.41
CA LEU A 35 16.02 -1.99 10.84
C LEU A 35 16.28 -3.26 11.65
N VAL A 36 15.58 -4.35 11.36
CA VAL A 36 15.78 -5.64 12.05
C VAL A 36 17.19 -6.17 11.81
N VAL A 37 17.68 -6.15 10.56
CA VAL A 37 19.04 -6.58 10.23
C VAL A 37 20.07 -5.67 10.90
N TRP A 38 19.85 -4.36 10.90
CA TRP A 38 20.72 -3.41 11.59
C TRP A 38 20.78 -3.67 13.10
N MET A 39 19.63 -3.86 13.75
CA MET A 39 19.58 -4.22 15.17
C MET A 39 20.30 -5.55 15.45
N ALA A 40 20.14 -6.55 14.58
CA ALA A 40 20.77 -7.85 14.74
C ALA A 40 22.29 -7.85 14.53
N ILE A 41 22.86 -6.81 13.94
CA ILE A 41 24.32 -6.68 13.74
C ILE A 41 24.94 -5.74 14.78
N PHE A 42 24.24 -4.66 15.14
CA PHE A 42 24.80 -3.56 15.92
C PHE A 42 24.24 -3.44 17.35
N ILE A 43 23.11 -4.08 17.67
CA ILE A 43 22.41 -3.94 18.96
C ILE A 43 22.31 -5.27 19.74
N THR A 44 22.66 -6.40 19.14
CA THR A 44 22.94 -7.68 19.83
C THR A 44 24.39 -7.77 20.29
#